data_AF-A0A955QHN6-F1
#
_entry.id   AF-A0A955QHN6-F1
#
_cell.length_a   1.000
_cell.length_b   1.000
_cell.length_c   1.000
_cell.angle_alpha   90.00
_cell.angle_beta   90.00
_cell.angle_gamma   90.00
#
_symmetry.space_group_name_H-M   'P 1'
#
loop_
_entity.id
_entity.type
_entity.pdbx_description
1 polymer ?
#
loop_
_entity_poly.entity_id
_entity_poly.type
_entity_poly.pdbx_seq_one_letter_code
_entity_poly.pdbx_strand_id
1 'polypeptide(L)'
;MNSVQHDDIPIDSSIGYDQLRSLVAEACRPIGPYWPMKTFAYYNPIRDFEHLSFGEAVSKAQWLLGARGFLPLEEYRGFFHQGRISPAAVEEGLRRAGPSLPSDEHIQIGERSIHVREVWR
;
A
#
# COMPACT_ATOMS: atom_id res chain seq x y z
N MET A 1 11.43 -26.90 5.19
CA MET A 1 12.45 -26.02 4.59
C MET A 1 12.30 -26.16 3.08
N ASN A 2 11.50 -25.29 2.46
CA ASN A 2 11.31 -25.30 1.01
C ASN A 2 12.22 -24.26 0.40
N SER A 3 13.29 -24.73 -0.22
CA SER A 3 14.19 -23.96 -1.07
C SER A 3 13.39 -23.47 -2.27
N VAL A 4 13.13 -22.16 -2.34
CA VAL A 4 12.56 -21.53 -3.53
C VAL A 4 13.61 -21.65 -4.63
N GLN A 5 13.33 -22.47 -5.64
CA GLN A 5 14.08 -22.49 -6.89
C GLN A 5 14.00 -21.08 -7.48
N HIS A 6 15.14 -20.40 -7.59
CA HIS A 6 15.25 -19.25 -8.47
C HIS A 6 15.22 -19.81 -9.89
N ASP A 7 14.10 -19.58 -10.58
CA ASP A 7 14.08 -19.73 -12.04
C ASP A 7 15.00 -18.65 -12.60
N ASP A 8 16.26 -19.04 -12.87
CA ASP A 8 17.20 -18.22 -13.61
C ASP A 8 16.59 -17.98 -15.00
N ILE A 9 16.08 -16.77 -15.23
CA ILE A 9 15.62 -16.32 -16.54
C ILE A 9 16.82 -16.49 -17.51
N PRO A 10 16.67 -17.21 -18.63
CA PRO A 10 17.77 -17.40 -19.58
C PRO A 10 18.20 -16.02 -20.09
N ILE A 11 19.40 -15.57 -19.72
CA ILE A 11 19.98 -14.36 -20.31
C ILE A 11 20.43 -14.75 -21.71
N ASP A 12 19.62 -14.40 -22.70
CA ASP A 12 19.99 -14.57 -24.11
C ASP A 12 21.26 -13.73 -24.40
N SER A 13 22.38 -14.44 -24.57
CA SER A 13 23.69 -13.87 -24.92
C SER A 13 23.72 -13.17 -26.28
N SER A 14 22.63 -13.20 -27.06
CA SER A 14 22.50 -12.50 -28.34
C SER A 14 22.10 -11.02 -28.21
N ILE A 15 21.59 -10.60 -27.04
CA ILE A 15 21.15 -9.22 -26.83
C ILE A 15 22.39 -8.34 -26.59
N GLY A 16 22.71 -7.50 -27.57
CA GLY A 16 23.77 -6.50 -27.45
C GLY A 16 23.52 -5.54 -26.28
N TYR A 17 24.59 -5.07 -25.64
CA TYR A 17 24.53 -4.20 -24.47
C TYR A 17 23.61 -2.97 -24.68
N ASP A 18 23.60 -2.40 -25.87
CA ASP A 18 22.73 -1.26 -26.23
C ASP A 18 21.25 -1.62 -26.28
N GLN A 19 20.92 -2.83 -26.76
CA GLN A 19 19.55 -3.33 -26.82
C GLN A 19 19.04 -3.64 -25.41
N LEU A 20 19.87 -4.22 -24.55
CA LEU A 20 19.55 -4.40 -23.13
C LEU A 20 19.32 -3.04 -22.44
N ARG A 21 20.19 -2.05 -22.67
CA ARG A 21 19.99 -0.70 -22.13
C ARG A 21 18.70 -0.07 -22.62
N SER A 22 18.35 -0.25 -23.88
CA SER A 22 17.10 0.30 -24.43
C SER A 22 15.87 -0.36 -23.80
N LEU A 23 15.89 -1.68 -23.61
CA LEU A 23 14.80 -2.42 -22.96
C LEU A 23 14.66 -2.02 -21.48
N VAL A 24 15.77 -1.87 -20.76
CA VAL A 24 15.77 -1.38 -19.37
C VAL A 24 15.23 0.05 -19.32
N ALA A 25 15.65 0.94 -20.22
CA ALA A 25 15.15 2.31 -20.27
C ALA A 25 13.64 2.37 -20.58
N GLU A 26 13.15 1.50 -21.45
CA GLU A 26 11.73 1.35 -21.73
C GLU A 26 10.96 0.82 -20.52
N ALA A 27 11.45 -0.22 -19.85
CA ALA A 27 10.85 -0.79 -18.65
C ALA A 27 10.85 0.19 -17.46
N CYS A 28 11.85 1.07 -17.36
CA CYS A 28 11.94 2.13 -16.36
C CYS A 28 11.16 3.40 -16.73
N ARG A 29 10.48 3.48 -17.88
CA ARG A 29 9.67 4.66 -18.23
C ARG A 29 8.57 4.99 -17.20
N PRO A 30 7.92 4.00 -16.55
CA PRO A 30 6.93 4.25 -15.49
C PRO A 30 7.55 4.44 -14.09
N ILE A 31 8.82 4.08 -13.89
CA ILE A 31 9.50 4.09 -12.60
C ILE A 31 10.89 4.71 -12.82
N GLY A 32 11.06 5.98 -12.44
CA GLY A 32 12.31 6.70 -12.68
C GLY A 32 13.55 5.88 -12.30
N PRO A 33 14.62 5.88 -13.12
CA PRO A 33 15.79 5.02 -12.90
C PRO A 33 16.49 5.39 -11.58
N TYR A 34 16.35 4.53 -10.58
CA TYR A 34 16.97 4.67 -9.26
C TYR A 34 18.46 4.24 -9.22
N TRP A 35 19.17 4.18 -10.36
CA TRP A 35 20.56 3.70 -10.38
C TRP A 35 21.47 4.37 -11.43
N PRO A 36 22.76 4.63 -11.13
CA PRO A 36 23.42 4.52 -9.83
C PRO A 36 23.15 5.78 -8.98
N MET A 37 22.57 5.59 -7.79
CA MET A 37 22.35 6.67 -6.83
C MET A 37 23.68 7.14 -6.23
N LYS A 38 24.34 8.08 -6.92
CA LYS A 38 25.55 8.76 -6.41
C LYS A 38 25.23 9.84 -5.37
N THR A 39 23.96 10.22 -5.24
CA THR A 39 23.46 11.22 -4.30
C THR A 39 22.18 10.73 -3.65
N PHE A 40 22.02 11.03 -2.35
CA PHE A 40 20.82 10.71 -1.59
C PHE A 40 19.60 11.40 -2.23
N ALA A 41 18.68 10.61 -2.79
CA ALA A 41 17.49 11.14 -3.45
C ALA A 41 16.31 11.12 -2.48
N TYR A 42 15.94 12.29 -1.93
CA TYR A 42 14.66 12.49 -1.24
C TYR A 42 13.56 12.66 -2.31
N TYR A 43 13.28 11.61 -3.07
CA TYR A 43 12.16 11.63 -4.00
C TYR A 43 11.01 10.82 -3.41
N ASN A 44 9.82 11.41 -3.41
CA ASN A 44 8.60 10.74 -3.00
C ASN A 44 8.43 9.46 -3.84
N PRO A 45 8.42 8.26 -3.24
CA PRO A 45 8.33 6.99 -3.97
C PRO A 45 7.09 6.85 -4.86
N ILE A 46 6.05 7.66 -4.62
CA ILE A 46 4.80 7.65 -5.38
C ILE A 46 4.59 8.92 -6.21
N ARG A 47 5.64 9.72 -6.46
CA ARG A 47 5.55 11.00 -7.20
C ARG A 47 4.84 10.85 -8.55
N ASP A 48 5.17 9.81 -9.31
CA ASP A 48 4.59 9.63 -10.65
C ASP A 48 3.13 9.12 -10.59
N PHE A 49 2.60 8.85 -9.39
CA PHE A 49 1.22 8.44 -9.14
C PHE A 49 0.37 9.54 -8.49
N GLU A 50 0.83 10.80 -8.47
CA GLU A 50 0.10 11.94 -7.87
C GLU A 50 -1.27 12.22 -8.53
N HIS A 51 -1.52 11.67 -9.72
CA HIS A 51 -2.81 11.74 -10.40
C HIS A 51 -3.84 10.71 -9.88
N LEU A 52 -3.43 9.76 -9.04
CA LEU A 52 -4.28 8.76 -8.40
C LEU A 52 -4.64 9.19 -6.98
N SER A 53 -5.70 8.60 -6.40
CA SER A 53 -5.91 8.73 -4.96
C SER A 53 -4.73 8.12 -4.19
N PHE A 54 -4.46 8.59 -2.98
CA PHE A 54 -3.33 8.11 -2.19
C PHE A 54 -3.34 6.58 -2.02
N GLY A 55 -4.52 5.98 -1.78
CA GLY A 55 -4.66 4.52 -1.65
C GLY A 55 -4.31 3.77 -2.94
N GLU A 56 -4.74 4.27 -4.09
CA GLU A 56 -4.43 3.68 -5.39
C GLU A 56 -2.95 3.85 -5.75
N ALA A 57 -2.39 5.03 -5.52
CA ALA A 57 -0.97 5.32 -5.73
C ALA A 57 -0.09 4.38 -4.92
N VAL A 58 -0.39 4.20 -3.64
CA VAL A 58 0.31 3.31 -2.72
C VAL A 58 0.16 1.84 -3.13
N SER A 59 -1.04 1.41 -3.51
CA SER A 59 -1.30 0.04 -4.00
C SER A 59 -0.49 -0.27 -5.26
N LYS A 60 -0.48 0.66 -6.23
CA LYS A 60 0.28 0.52 -7.47
C LYS A 60 1.79 0.51 -7.22
N ALA A 61 2.28 1.37 -6.34
CA ALA A 61 3.69 1.39 -5.93
C ALA A 61 4.09 0.11 -5.18
N GLN A 62 3.24 -0.43 -4.31
CA GLN A 62 3.48 -1.70 -3.63
C GLN A 62 3.58 -2.86 -4.63
N TRP A 63 2.70 -2.90 -5.64
CA TRP A 63 2.76 -3.92 -6.69
C TRP A 63 4.07 -3.83 -7.51
N LEU A 64 4.53 -2.62 -7.84
CA LEU A 64 5.72 -2.40 -8.65
C LEU A 64 7.04 -2.56 -7.87
N LEU A 65 7.09 -2.06 -6.64
CA LEU A 65 8.31 -1.94 -5.85
C LEU A 65 8.46 -3.05 -4.79
N GLY A 66 7.40 -3.83 -4.55
CA GLY A 66 7.38 -4.87 -3.52
C GLY A 66 7.42 -4.36 -2.07
N ALA A 67 7.33 -3.04 -1.87
CA ALA A 67 7.36 -2.42 -0.55
C ALA A 67 5.97 -2.39 0.10
N ARG A 68 5.90 -2.45 1.44
CA ARG A 68 4.63 -2.26 2.15
C ARG A 68 4.19 -0.80 2.06
N GLY A 69 3.02 -0.58 1.49
CA GLY A 69 2.46 0.75 1.30
C GLY A 69 1.87 1.40 2.56
N PHE A 70 1.36 0.57 3.47
CA PHE A 70 0.80 0.98 4.76
C PHE A 70 1.45 0.20 5.89
N LEU A 71 1.32 0.74 7.11
CA LEU A 71 1.78 0.04 8.31
C LEU A 71 0.87 -1.17 8.61
N PRO A 72 1.38 -2.20 9.29
CA PRO A 72 0.54 -3.25 9.85
C PRO A 72 -0.52 -2.69 10.80
N LEU A 73 -1.65 -3.38 10.94
CA LEU A 73 -2.76 -2.95 11.79
C LEU A 73 -2.32 -2.78 13.26
N GLU A 74 -1.40 -3.63 13.70
CA GLU A 74 -0.85 -3.64 15.06
C GLU A 74 -0.13 -2.33 15.38
N GLU A 75 0.57 -1.73 14.41
CA GLU A 75 1.23 -0.44 14.57
C GLU A 75 0.22 0.71 14.67
N TYR A 76 -0.81 0.70 13.82
CA TYR A 76 -1.90 1.68 13.92
C TYR A 76 -2.59 1.59 15.28
N ARG A 77 -2.88 0.38 15.77
CA ARG A 77 -3.41 0.17 17.12
C ARG A 77 -2.44 0.70 18.17
N GLY A 78 -1.14 0.42 18.04
CA GLY A 78 -0.12 0.97 18.94
C GLY A 78 -0.17 2.50 19.01
N PHE A 79 -0.25 3.18 17.87
CA PHE A 79 -0.35 4.65 17.80
C PHE A 79 -1.65 5.19 18.40
N PHE A 80 -2.75 4.46 18.27
CA PHE A 80 -4.01 4.81 18.93
C PHE A 80 -3.87 4.75 20.46
N HIS A 81 -3.32 3.67 21.01
CA HIS A 81 -3.10 3.55 22.47
C HIS A 81 -2.10 4.58 23.00
N GLN A 82 -1.16 5.03 22.17
CA GLN A 82 -0.22 6.11 22.50
C GLN A 82 -0.83 7.51 22.37
N GLY A 83 -2.09 7.63 21.92
CA GLY A 83 -2.74 8.92 21.68
C GLY A 83 -2.26 9.68 20.44
N ARG A 84 -1.38 9.07 19.62
CA ARG A 84 -0.94 9.64 18.33
C ARG A 84 -2.05 9.63 17.28
N ILE A 85 -2.96 8.67 17.37
CA ILE A 85 -4.22 8.65 16.63
C ILE A 85 -5.34 8.88 17.64
N SER A 86 -6.09 9.97 17.47
CA SER A 86 -7.19 10.30 18.39
C SER A 86 -8.46 9.52 18.03
N PRO A 87 -9.37 9.29 19.00
CA PRO A 87 -10.69 8.72 18.72
C PRO A 87 -11.45 9.50 17.65
N ALA A 88 -11.39 10.84 17.67
CA ALA A 88 -12.02 11.69 16.67
C ALA A 88 -11.44 11.49 15.26
N ALA A 89 -10.12 11.23 15.15
CA ALA A 89 -9.50 10.94 13.86
C ALA A 89 -9.99 9.60 13.29
N VAL A 90 -10.22 8.60 14.15
CA VAL A 90 -10.81 7.31 13.74
C VAL A 90 -12.25 7.50 13.29
N GLU A 91 -13.07 8.22 14.07
CA GLU A 91 -14.46 8.50 13.73
C GLU A 91 -14.58 9.24 12.39
N GLU A 92 -13.74 10.25 12.17
CA GLU A 92 -13.72 10.98 10.89
C GLU A 92 -13.26 10.10 9.72
N GLY A 93 -12.29 9.22 9.95
CA GLY A 93 -11.86 8.23 8.95
C GLY A 93 -12.99 7.28 8.57
N LEU A 94 -13.72 6.76 9.56
CA LEU A 94 -14.90 5.91 9.36
C LEU A 94 -16.04 6.66 8.67
N ARG A 95 -16.26 7.93 8.98
CA ARG A 95 -17.27 8.75 8.30
C ARG A 95 -16.96 8.94 6.81
N ARG A 96 -15.68 9.06 6.45
CA ARG A 96 -15.25 9.27 5.05
C ARG A 96 -15.18 8.00 4.22
N ALA A 97 -14.62 6.93 4.79
CA ALA A 97 -14.24 5.71 4.07
C ALA A 97 -14.90 4.44 4.62
N GLY A 98 -15.58 4.54 5.77
CA GLY A 98 -16.33 3.43 6.33
C GLY A 98 -17.56 3.09 5.48
N PRO A 99 -18.11 1.88 5.66
CA PRO A 99 -19.33 1.48 4.98
C PRO A 99 -20.46 2.46 5.31
N SER A 100 -21.25 2.82 4.31
CA SER A 100 -22.50 3.57 4.50
C SER A 100 -23.52 2.64 5.16
N LEU A 101 -23.44 2.49 6.48
CA LEU A 101 -24.40 1.67 7.22
C LEU A 101 -25.70 2.46 7.39
N PRO A 102 -26.87 1.85 7.15
CA PRO A 102 -28.14 2.44 7.54
C PRO A 102 -28.14 2.67 9.05
N SER A 103 -28.63 3.84 9.45
CA SER A 103 -28.54 4.34 10.82
C SER A 103 -29.23 3.49 11.88
N ASP A 104 -30.09 2.54 11.48
CA ASP A 104 -31.00 1.74 12.33
C ASP A 104 -30.77 0.21 12.21
N GLU A 105 -29.63 -0.25 11.68
CA GLU A 105 -29.38 -1.69 11.63
C GLU A 105 -29.02 -2.28 13.00
N HIS A 106 -29.74 -3.33 13.36
CA HIS A 106 -29.53 -4.13 14.55
C HIS A 106 -29.14 -5.55 14.17
N ILE A 107 -28.17 -6.12 14.88
CA ILE A 107 -27.81 -7.52 14.77
C ILE A 107 -28.25 -8.22 16.07
N GLN A 108 -29.03 -9.29 15.93
CA GLN A 108 -29.41 -10.14 17.05
C GLN A 108 -28.27 -11.12 17.36
N ILE A 109 -27.75 -11.09 18.59
CA ILE A 109 -26.81 -12.09 19.10
C ILE A 109 -27.41 -12.71 20.36
N GLY A 110 -28.03 -13.89 20.19
CA GLY A 110 -28.82 -14.53 21.25
C GLY A 110 -30.02 -13.67 21.64
N GLU A 111 -30.12 -13.31 22.92
CA GLU A 111 -31.17 -12.43 23.45
C GLU A 111 -30.81 -10.94 23.37
N ARG A 112 -29.59 -10.59 22.92
CA ARG A 112 -29.13 -9.21 22.86
C ARG A 112 -29.30 -8.65 21.45
N SER A 113 -29.98 -7.51 21.34
CA SER A 113 -29.97 -6.70 20.13
C SER A 113 -28.81 -5.71 20.24
N ILE A 114 -27.85 -5.81 19.33
CA ILE A 114 -26.70 -4.90 19.27
C ILE A 114 -26.92 -3.96 18.10
N HIS A 115 -26.95 -2.66 18.39
CA HIS A 115 -27.01 -1.67 17.33
C HIS A 115 -25.63 -1.57 16.65
N VAL A 116 -25.59 -1.37 15.33
CA VAL A 116 -24.32 -1.30 14.57
C VAL A 116 -23.30 -0.34 15.19
N ARG A 117 -23.76 0.77 15.78
CA ARG A 117 -22.91 1.77 16.43
C ARG A 117 -22.28 1.29 17.74
N GLU A 118 -22.86 0.29 18.41
CA GLU A 118 -22.32 -0.28 19.64
C GLU A 118 -21.13 -1.21 19.38
N VAL A 119 -21.05 -1.81 18.17
CA VAL A 119 -19.89 -2.61 17.75
C VAL A 119 -18.67 -1.72 17.48
N TRP A 120 -18.89 -0.43 17.20
CA TRP A 120 -17.84 0.53 16.87
C TRP A 120 -17.29 1.30 18.08
N ARG A 121 -17.86 1.11 19.28
CA ARG A 121 -17.37 1.68 20.55
C ARG A 121 -16.44 0.72 21.28
#